data_AF-A0AAV9ZGK8-F1
#
_entry.id   AF-A0AAV9ZGK8-F1
#
_cell.length_a   1.000
_cell.length_b   1.000
_cell.length_c   1.000
_cell.angle_alpha   90.00
_cell.angle_beta   90.00
_cell.angle_gamma   90.00
#
_symmetry.space_group_name_H-M   'P 1'
#
loop_
_entity.id
_entity.type
_entity.pdbx_description
1 polymer ?
#
loop_
_entity_poly.entity_id
_entity_poly.type
_entity_poly.pdbx_seq_one_letter_code
_entity_poly.pdbx_strand_id
1 'polypeptide(L)'
;MATIGIVDELLGCGEHKHLLLGGSQGDRCDGFPLKWCGILAEGVLHIFPRTWAEGTAAKAYSTFTVDQGDYTPDIEPTPAVVNEYDAGKMKQGAPGRYLLETERKSGPIHVAVRGKCLAISAGHARSPFFYPFVAHHGAQHILVCHFGLEGEILTVPRYIYDQVIARSVPGNNPNAAKAERLRSFLIPRKYVDPGAREDNSLYKINILAAVVMEEDAFIVCDFARITQIHVISNSRFWTEEDMSPGSEVSPRSIRIKNTRVLTWPISGMEESYVQVYRKEEVRVPAALYDLYQSRGLLDPNHTIGTPYHGQWVPTDKKYKLLPVRFFEGGANNRYHVILAMPPSTWKVTYTTPCTFKDVTQAGYATTLGPASFREPMRNKLDPEAIANLCSGKGGRPKKVRTGERGRPRKPLTIATVKRIADIPRSAKRVKEDKENIDPVDQGEEELAPTRRYNTRSRMP
;
A
#
# COMPACT_ATOMS: atom_id res chain seq x y z
N MET A 1 -10.26 0.06 15.56
CA MET A 1 -9.64 0.79 16.67
C MET A 1 -8.23 1.09 16.24
N ALA A 2 -7.82 2.36 16.34
CA ALA A 2 -6.45 2.76 16.09
C ALA A 2 -5.80 3.12 17.44
N THR A 3 -4.51 2.82 17.50
CA THR A 3 -3.47 3.33 18.42
C THR A 3 -3.09 2.47 19.63
N ILE A 4 -1.78 2.59 19.93
CA ILE A 4 -0.95 2.20 21.07
C ILE A 4 -0.12 0.95 20.72
N GLY A 5 1.20 1.00 20.52
CA GLY A 5 2.23 1.81 21.17
C GLY A 5 2.80 0.99 22.34
N ILE A 6 4.03 0.52 22.23
CA ILE A 6 4.80 0.11 23.42
C ILE A 6 6.01 1.02 23.51
N VAL A 7 6.03 1.72 24.63
CA VAL A 7 7.06 2.57 25.19
C VAL A 7 8.01 1.69 26.01
N ASP A 8 9.31 1.99 25.90
CA ASP A 8 10.32 2.07 26.97
C ASP A 8 11.67 2.25 26.22
N GLU A 9 12.40 3.35 26.22
CA GLU A 9 12.57 4.49 27.15
C GLU A 9 12.70 4.11 28.63
N LEU A 10 13.53 3.09 28.92
CA LEU A 10 14.11 2.90 30.26
C LEU A 10 15.54 2.35 30.30
N LEU A 11 16.25 2.28 29.17
CA LEU A 11 17.70 1.98 29.15
C LEU A 11 18.36 2.93 28.16
N GLY A 12 19.02 3.96 28.67
CA GLY A 12 19.72 4.97 27.87
C GLY A 12 20.83 4.38 27.00
N CYS A 13 20.48 3.85 25.83
CA CYS A 13 21.39 3.37 24.80
C CYS A 13 20.76 3.55 23.42
N GLY A 14 21.45 4.28 22.54
CA GLY A 14 21.41 4.11 21.08
C GLY A 14 20.24 4.75 20.33
N GLU A 15 20.56 5.66 19.42
CA GLU A 15 19.64 6.13 18.37
C GLU A 15 19.17 4.95 17.49
N HIS A 16 17.94 4.48 17.66
CA HIS A 16 17.33 3.52 16.74
C HIS A 16 16.60 4.24 15.60
N LYS A 17 17.01 3.99 14.35
CA LYS A 17 16.37 4.53 13.14
C LYS A 17 15.28 3.56 12.67
N HIS A 18 14.01 3.95 12.78
CA HIS A 18 12.89 3.18 12.24
C HIS A 18 12.69 3.46 10.74
N LEU A 19 12.70 2.42 9.91
CA LEU A 19 12.22 2.48 8.53
C LEU A 19 10.68 2.34 8.53
N LEU A 20 9.96 3.46 8.43
CA LEU A 20 8.52 3.46 8.20
C LEU A 20 8.25 3.47 6.69
N LEU A 21 8.01 2.30 6.09
CA LEU A 21 7.46 2.20 4.74
C LEU A 21 5.93 2.41 4.78
N GLY A 22 5.53 3.62 5.15
CA GLY A 22 4.17 4.10 4.95
C GLY A 22 4.04 4.65 3.53
N GLY A 23 3.50 3.84 2.61
CA GLY A 23 3.18 4.29 1.26
C GLY A 23 2.08 5.37 1.30
N SER A 24 2.49 6.63 1.13
CA SER A 24 1.62 7.74 0.76
C SER A 24 1.95 8.11 -0.69
N GLN A 25 0.93 8.12 -1.56
CA GLN A 25 1.05 8.30 -3.00
C GLN A 25 0.94 9.79 -3.38
N GLY A 26 2.06 10.37 -3.83
CA GLY A 26 2.11 11.71 -4.45
C GLY A 26 2.82 12.79 -3.63
N ASP A 27 4.15 12.76 -3.60
CA ASP A 27 5.00 13.95 -3.65
C ASP A 27 6.19 13.58 -4.54
N ARG A 28 6.56 14.45 -5.48
CA ARG A 28 7.89 14.39 -6.07
C ARG A 28 8.83 14.91 -5.01
N CYS A 29 9.74 14.03 -4.60
CA CYS A 29 11.03 14.41 -4.10
C CYS A 29 11.71 15.29 -5.16
N ASP A 30 11.70 16.61 -4.99
CA ASP A 30 12.98 17.30 -5.09
C ASP A 30 13.73 16.83 -3.85
N GLY A 31 14.61 15.85 -4.09
CA GLY A 31 15.47 15.20 -3.12
C GLY A 31 15.12 15.43 -1.63
N PHE A 32 14.08 14.78 -1.11
CA PHE A 32 14.41 13.89 -0.03
C PHE A 32 15.08 12.71 -0.69
N PRO A 33 16.41 12.67 -0.74
CA PRO A 33 16.96 11.36 -0.81
C PRO A 33 16.49 10.71 0.51
N LEU A 34 15.75 9.62 0.43
CA LEU A 34 16.24 8.46 1.16
C LEU A 34 17.65 8.24 0.57
N LYS A 35 18.61 9.06 1.02
CA LYS A 35 20.02 8.90 0.69
C LYS A 35 20.43 7.77 1.59
N TRP A 36 20.08 6.59 1.13
CA TRP A 36 21.12 5.66 0.85
C TRP A 36 21.67 5.98 -0.55
N CYS A 37 22.10 7.21 -0.83
CA CYS A 37 23.06 7.43 -1.92
C CYS A 37 24.42 7.46 -1.24
N GLY A 38 25.26 6.54 -1.70
CA GLY A 38 26.32 5.96 -0.91
C GLY A 38 25.88 4.55 -0.54
N ILE A 39 26.62 3.56 -1.03
CA ILE A 39 26.56 2.18 -0.56
C ILE A 39 26.63 2.24 0.97
N LEU A 40 25.56 1.87 1.70
CA LEU A 40 25.54 2.05 3.17
C LEU A 40 25.13 0.84 3.99
N ALA A 41 24.65 -0.23 3.37
CA ALA A 41 24.66 -1.53 4.00
C ALA A 41 24.72 -2.61 2.97
N GLU A 42 25.35 -3.66 3.45
CA GLU A 42 25.43 -4.92 2.80
C GLU A 42 24.40 -5.83 3.43
N GLY A 43 23.81 -6.68 2.59
CA GLY A 43 22.97 -7.73 3.08
C GLY A 43 22.86 -8.84 2.06
N VAL A 44 22.05 -9.84 2.43
CA VAL A 44 21.84 -11.02 1.61
C VAL A 44 20.37 -11.24 1.35
N LEU A 45 20.03 -11.52 0.09
CA LEU A 45 18.69 -11.95 -0.29
C LEU A 45 18.43 -13.40 0.14
N HIS A 46 17.38 -13.59 0.93
CA HIS A 46 16.84 -14.87 1.35
C HIS A 46 15.45 -15.06 0.73
N ILE A 47 15.18 -16.22 0.14
CA ILE A 47 13.83 -16.61 -0.30
C ILE A 47 13.36 -17.85 0.46
N PHE A 48 12.04 -17.98 0.65
CA PHE A 48 11.45 -19.08 1.42
C PHE A 48 10.26 -19.75 0.70
N PRO A 49 10.54 -20.56 -0.34
CA PRO A 49 9.52 -21.26 -1.11
C PRO A 49 8.49 -22.05 -0.29
N ARG A 50 8.88 -22.60 0.85
CA ARG A 50 7.97 -23.34 1.75
C ARG A 50 6.76 -22.52 2.22
N THR A 51 6.85 -21.19 2.20
CA THR A 51 5.76 -20.29 2.60
C THR A 51 4.89 -19.83 1.44
N TRP A 52 5.28 -20.10 0.20
CA TRP A 52 4.56 -19.63 -0.99
C TRP A 52 3.25 -20.37 -1.18
N ALA A 53 2.28 -19.69 -1.79
CA ALA A 53 1.00 -20.29 -2.11
C ALA A 53 1.16 -21.40 -3.16
N GLU A 54 0.24 -22.36 -3.11
CA GLU A 54 0.04 -23.33 -4.17
C GLU A 54 -1.26 -23.00 -4.90
N GLY A 55 -1.17 -22.88 -6.21
CA GLY A 55 -2.34 -22.90 -7.08
C GLY A 55 -3.18 -24.15 -6.87
N THR A 56 -4.42 -24.09 -7.34
CA THR A 56 -5.30 -25.26 -7.42
C THR A 56 -5.36 -25.74 -8.86
N ALA A 57 -5.87 -26.95 -9.10
CA ALA A 57 -6.13 -27.43 -10.45
C ALA A 57 -7.05 -26.49 -11.24
N ALA A 58 -7.99 -25.82 -10.56
CA ALA A 58 -8.91 -24.86 -11.17
C ALA A 58 -8.28 -23.48 -11.42
N LYS A 59 -7.27 -23.09 -10.64
CA LYS A 59 -6.60 -21.79 -10.77
C LYS A 59 -5.11 -21.95 -10.51
N ALA A 60 -4.35 -22.02 -11.60
CA ALA A 60 -2.90 -21.93 -11.55
C ALA A 60 -2.54 -20.56 -10.96
N TYR A 61 -2.00 -20.58 -9.75
CA TYR A 61 -1.50 -19.42 -9.05
C TYR A 61 -0.10 -19.76 -8.55
N SER A 62 0.83 -18.85 -8.76
CA SER A 62 2.18 -18.92 -8.22
C SER A 62 2.51 -17.61 -7.54
N THR A 63 3.05 -17.70 -6.33
CA THR A 63 3.70 -16.57 -5.66
C THR A 63 4.98 -16.17 -6.40
N PHE A 64 5.59 -17.06 -7.17
CA PHE A 64 6.94 -16.87 -7.72
C PHE A 64 7.01 -17.07 -9.22
N THR A 65 7.75 -16.17 -9.88
CA THR A 65 8.23 -16.30 -11.25
C THR A 65 9.68 -15.84 -11.33
N VAL A 66 10.39 -16.24 -12.37
CA VAL A 66 11.79 -15.87 -12.57
C VAL A 66 12.08 -15.64 -14.04
N ASP A 67 12.88 -14.62 -14.32
CA ASP A 67 13.55 -14.37 -15.59
C ASP A 67 15.05 -14.63 -15.40
N GLN A 68 15.59 -15.53 -16.23
CA GLN A 68 16.98 -15.98 -16.18
C GLN A 68 17.62 -15.92 -17.58
N GLY A 69 17.06 -15.14 -18.51
CA GLY A 69 17.48 -15.13 -19.92
C GLY A 69 18.97 -14.83 -20.11
N ASP A 70 19.52 -13.92 -19.30
CA ASP A 70 20.91 -13.48 -19.36
C ASP A 70 21.75 -14.01 -18.19
N TYR A 71 21.21 -14.92 -17.37
CA TYR A 71 21.89 -15.39 -16.16
C TYR A 71 23.02 -16.38 -16.49
N THR A 72 24.20 -16.16 -15.91
CA THR A 72 25.38 -17.03 -16.06
C THR A 72 25.81 -17.57 -14.69
N PRO A 73 25.81 -18.90 -14.46
CA PRO A 73 26.04 -19.48 -13.14
C PRO A 73 27.51 -19.51 -12.70
N ASP A 74 28.45 -19.23 -13.61
CA ASP A 74 29.90 -19.27 -13.38
C ASP A 74 30.41 -18.18 -12.42
N ILE A 75 29.61 -17.12 -12.25
CA ILE A 75 29.91 -15.98 -11.39
C ILE A 75 29.26 -16.08 -10.01
N GLU A 76 28.50 -17.15 -9.76
CA GLU A 76 27.87 -17.41 -8.47
C GLU A 76 28.82 -18.15 -7.53
N PRO A 77 28.72 -17.91 -6.20
CA PRO A 77 29.53 -18.63 -5.22
C PRO A 77 29.14 -20.10 -5.10
N THR A 78 29.91 -20.81 -4.28
CA THR A 78 29.76 -22.25 -4.02
C THR A 78 28.36 -22.64 -3.53
N PRO A 79 27.98 -23.93 -3.64
CA PRO A 79 26.66 -24.35 -3.25
C PRO A 79 26.32 -24.17 -1.76
N ALA A 80 25.10 -23.73 -1.46
CA ALA A 80 24.55 -23.59 -0.10
C ALA A 80 23.85 -24.86 0.39
N VAL A 81 23.74 -24.97 1.72
CA VAL A 81 22.85 -25.96 2.35
C VAL A 81 21.39 -25.53 2.16
N VAL A 82 20.66 -26.28 1.35
CA VAL A 82 19.25 -26.00 1.06
C VAL A 82 18.34 -26.65 2.10
N ASN A 83 17.38 -25.91 2.63
CA ASN A 83 16.35 -26.50 3.48
C ASN A 83 15.46 -27.47 2.68
N GLU A 84 15.20 -28.65 3.24
CA GLU A 84 14.44 -29.72 2.58
C GLU A 84 13.03 -29.29 2.11
N TYR A 85 12.34 -28.43 2.86
CA TYR A 85 11.00 -27.98 2.50
C TYR A 85 11.01 -26.95 1.37
N ASP A 86 12.04 -26.10 1.31
CA ASP A 86 12.24 -25.17 0.21
C ASP A 86 12.64 -25.93 -1.06
N ALA A 87 13.56 -26.90 -0.94
CA ALA A 87 13.94 -27.81 -2.02
C ALA A 87 12.77 -28.67 -2.52
N GLY A 88 11.88 -29.12 -1.63
CA GLY A 88 10.68 -29.87 -2.00
C GLY A 88 9.67 -29.03 -2.78
N LYS A 89 9.64 -27.71 -2.53
CA LYS A 89 8.77 -26.76 -3.26
C LYS A 89 9.31 -26.43 -4.64
N MET A 90 10.61 -26.14 -4.73
CA MET A 90 11.31 -25.92 -5.99
C MET A 90 11.96 -27.21 -6.45
N LYS A 91 11.22 -28.07 -7.16
CA LYS A 91 11.76 -29.35 -7.68
C LYS A 91 13.03 -29.15 -8.51
N GLN A 92 13.84 -30.20 -8.64
CA GLN A 92 15.01 -30.19 -9.52
C GLN A 92 14.61 -29.78 -10.94
N GLY A 93 15.35 -28.84 -11.54
CA GLY A 93 15.04 -28.25 -12.85
C GLY A 93 13.93 -27.19 -12.85
N ALA A 94 13.31 -26.87 -11.70
CA ALA A 94 12.37 -25.76 -11.61
C ALA A 94 13.11 -24.43 -11.88
N PRO A 95 12.49 -23.51 -12.65
CA PRO A 95 13.02 -22.16 -12.82
C PRO A 95 13.27 -21.52 -11.44
N GLY A 96 14.49 -21.02 -11.22
CA GLY A 96 14.85 -20.32 -9.98
C GLY A 96 15.40 -21.21 -8.87
N ARG A 97 15.54 -22.54 -9.06
CA ARG A 97 16.12 -23.42 -8.04
C ARG A 97 17.55 -23.05 -7.65
N TYR A 98 18.33 -22.51 -8.59
CA TYR A 98 19.69 -22.03 -8.31
C TYR A 98 19.72 -20.97 -7.19
N LEU A 99 18.67 -20.15 -7.03
CA LEU A 99 18.56 -19.16 -5.95
C LEU A 99 18.55 -19.78 -4.53
N LEU A 100 18.24 -21.07 -4.42
CA LEU A 100 18.36 -21.83 -3.17
C LEU A 100 19.73 -22.45 -3.01
N GLU A 101 20.33 -22.87 -4.12
CA GLU A 101 21.55 -23.66 -4.17
C GLU A 101 22.80 -22.78 -4.12
N THR A 102 22.69 -21.47 -4.30
CA THR A 102 23.83 -20.56 -4.26
C THR A 102 24.14 -20.07 -2.83
N GLU A 103 25.42 -20.08 -2.45
CA GLU A 103 25.88 -19.47 -1.19
C GLU A 103 25.55 -17.98 -1.16
N ARG A 104 25.12 -17.56 0.01
CA ARG A 104 24.58 -16.25 0.27
C ARG A 104 25.66 -15.38 0.89
N LYS A 105 26.30 -14.51 0.09
CA LYS A 105 27.26 -13.51 0.61
C LYS A 105 26.67 -12.13 0.65
N SER A 106 27.05 -11.40 1.69
CA SER A 106 26.69 -10.00 1.89
C SER A 106 27.23 -9.18 0.72
N GLY A 107 26.45 -8.20 0.30
CA GLY A 107 26.85 -7.23 -0.71
C GLY A 107 25.85 -6.07 -0.76
N PRO A 108 26.11 -5.03 -1.56
CA PRO A 108 25.30 -3.83 -1.59
C PRO A 108 23.82 -4.12 -1.77
N ILE A 109 22.99 -3.35 -1.06
CA ILE A 109 21.55 -3.37 -1.22
C ILE A 109 21.14 -2.19 -2.10
N HIS A 110 20.40 -2.47 -3.18
CA HIS A 110 19.75 -1.44 -3.99
C HIS A 110 18.24 -1.62 -3.94
N VAL A 111 17.51 -0.51 -3.78
CA VAL A 111 16.04 -0.53 -3.60
C VAL A 111 15.39 0.49 -4.51
N ALA A 112 14.31 0.09 -5.18
CA ALA A 112 13.42 0.98 -5.91
C ALA A 112 11.96 0.71 -5.51
N VAL A 113 11.16 1.77 -5.39
CA VAL A 113 9.73 1.65 -5.08
C VAL A 113 8.91 2.40 -6.12
N ARG A 114 7.84 1.75 -6.61
CA ARG A 114 6.86 2.36 -7.50
C ARG A 114 5.45 1.89 -7.16
N GLY A 115 4.71 2.73 -6.43
CA GLY A 115 3.37 2.38 -5.98
C GLY A 115 3.40 1.16 -5.05
N LYS A 116 2.74 0.06 -5.43
CA LYS A 116 2.72 -1.21 -4.70
C LYS A 116 3.79 -2.22 -5.15
N CYS A 117 4.77 -1.74 -5.90
CA CYS A 117 5.87 -2.54 -6.40
C CYS A 117 7.16 -2.14 -5.67
N LEU A 118 7.83 -3.11 -5.08
CA LEU A 118 9.19 -2.97 -4.52
C LEU A 118 10.13 -3.78 -5.39
N ALA A 119 11.23 -3.19 -5.82
CA ALA A 119 12.35 -3.90 -6.40
C ALA A 119 13.53 -3.80 -5.42
N ILE A 120 14.13 -4.93 -5.08
CA ILE A 120 15.27 -4.98 -4.15
C ILE A 120 16.32 -5.96 -4.66
N SER A 121 17.54 -5.50 -4.85
CA SER A 121 18.70 -6.37 -5.06
C SER A 121 19.57 -6.33 -3.80
N ALA A 122 20.10 -7.48 -3.42
CA ALA A 122 20.97 -7.60 -2.25
C ALA A 122 21.89 -8.80 -2.42
N GLY A 123 23.17 -8.62 -2.10
CA GLY A 123 24.18 -9.66 -2.19
C GLY A 123 25.15 -9.46 -3.37
N HIS A 124 25.58 -10.58 -3.94
CA HIS A 124 26.98 -10.98 -4.11
C HIS A 124 28.04 -9.95 -4.60
N ALA A 125 28.71 -9.27 -3.66
CA ALA A 125 29.94 -8.51 -3.95
C ALA A 125 31.12 -9.44 -4.28
N ARG A 126 31.83 -9.16 -5.39
CA ARG A 126 33.00 -9.91 -5.86
C ARG A 126 34.12 -9.92 -4.81
N SER A 127 34.80 -11.06 -4.68
CA SER A 127 36.00 -11.21 -3.84
C SER A 127 37.05 -10.14 -4.20
N PRO A 128 37.67 -9.47 -3.20
CA PRO A 128 38.66 -8.42 -3.42
C PRO A 128 39.99 -8.89 -4.05
N PHE A 129 40.14 -10.18 -4.34
CA PHE A 129 41.46 -10.76 -4.61
C PHE A 129 41.95 -10.74 -6.07
N PHE A 130 41.21 -10.19 -7.05
CA PHE A 130 41.66 -10.31 -8.46
C PHE A 130 41.81 -9.03 -9.29
N TYR A 131 41.18 -7.90 -8.97
CA TYR A 131 41.44 -6.64 -9.70
C TYR A 131 41.18 -5.41 -8.79
N PRO A 132 42.22 -4.71 -8.30
CA PRO A 132 42.06 -3.59 -7.37
C PRO A 132 41.49 -2.30 -7.99
N PHE A 133 41.20 -2.27 -9.30
CA PHE A 133 40.89 -1.01 -10.01
C PHE A 133 39.46 -0.87 -10.54
N VAL A 134 38.63 -1.92 -10.52
CA VAL A 134 37.20 -1.80 -10.89
C VAL A 134 36.36 -2.69 -9.99
N ALA A 135 35.93 -2.12 -8.86
CA ALA A 135 35.14 -2.82 -7.88
C ALA A 135 33.66 -2.80 -8.31
N HIS A 136 33.29 -3.73 -9.20
CA HIS A 136 31.87 -3.98 -9.47
C HIS A 136 31.27 -4.74 -8.29
N HIS A 137 30.66 -4.00 -7.37
CA HIS A 137 29.88 -4.54 -6.27
C HIS A 137 28.39 -4.50 -6.65
N GLY A 138 27.68 -5.61 -6.48
CA GLY A 138 26.22 -5.65 -6.60
C GLY A 138 25.72 -7.08 -6.65
N ALA A 139 24.41 -7.27 -6.66
CA ALA A 139 23.81 -8.60 -6.75
C ALA A 139 23.49 -8.95 -8.20
N GLN A 140 23.53 -10.23 -8.59
CA GLN A 140 23.04 -10.67 -9.91
C GLN A 140 21.51 -10.78 -9.97
N HIS A 141 20.87 -10.83 -8.81
CA HIS A 141 19.43 -11.00 -8.69
C HIS A 141 18.78 -9.75 -8.13
N ILE A 142 17.66 -9.38 -8.74
CA ILE A 142 16.72 -8.43 -8.20
C ILE A 142 15.41 -9.14 -7.89
N LEU A 143 14.88 -8.91 -6.70
CA LEU A 143 13.58 -9.37 -6.24
C LEU A 143 12.56 -8.26 -6.45
N VAL A 144 11.58 -8.50 -7.32
CA VAL A 144 10.46 -7.59 -7.56
C VAL A 144 9.21 -8.13 -6.87
N CYS A 145 8.74 -7.42 -5.85
CA CYS A 145 7.56 -7.76 -5.07
C CYS A 145 6.38 -6.86 -5.46
N HIS A 146 5.27 -7.49 -5.87
CA HIS A 146 3.98 -6.84 -6.05
C HIS A 146 3.09 -7.15 -4.86
N PHE A 147 2.86 -6.13 -4.03
CA PHE A 147 2.07 -6.29 -2.81
C PHE A 147 0.57 -6.34 -3.11
N GLY A 148 -0.08 -7.34 -2.52
CA GLY A 148 -1.53 -7.48 -2.49
C GLY A 148 -2.18 -6.49 -1.52
N LEU A 149 -3.32 -6.88 -0.94
CA LEU A 149 -3.99 -6.10 0.10
C LEU A 149 -3.37 -6.30 1.49
N GLU A 150 -2.79 -7.46 1.74
CA GLU A 150 -2.30 -7.91 3.06
C GLU A 150 -0.80 -8.21 3.08
N GLY A 151 -0.11 -7.95 1.95
CA GLY A 151 1.34 -8.05 1.88
C GLY A 151 1.99 -6.83 2.48
N GLU A 152 2.99 -7.03 3.35
CA GLU A 152 3.70 -5.96 4.04
C GLU A 152 5.19 -6.25 4.18
N ILE A 153 5.94 -5.22 4.56
CA ILE A 153 7.37 -5.29 4.85
C ILE A 153 7.56 -5.00 6.33
N LEU A 154 8.29 -5.87 7.02
CA LEU A 154 8.65 -5.68 8.42
C LEU A 154 10.17 -5.52 8.53
N THR A 155 10.61 -4.62 9.39
CA THR A 155 12.02 -4.54 9.81
C THR A 155 12.11 -5.12 11.21
N VAL A 156 12.99 -6.10 11.40
CA VAL A 156 13.23 -6.70 12.72
C VAL A 156 14.73 -6.83 12.97
N PRO A 157 15.17 -6.78 14.23
CA PRO A 157 16.55 -7.13 14.56
C PRO A 157 16.92 -8.53 14.08
N ARG A 158 18.16 -8.69 13.65
CA ARG A 158 18.69 -9.94 13.08
C ARG A 158 18.47 -11.14 13.99
N TYR A 159 18.71 -10.97 15.30
CA TYR A 159 18.53 -12.05 16.27
C TYR A 159 17.06 -12.51 16.40
N ILE A 160 16.08 -11.64 16.15
CA ILE A 160 14.66 -12.00 16.11
C ILE A 160 14.36 -12.77 14.83
N TYR A 161 14.84 -12.25 13.71
CA TYR A 161 14.71 -12.91 12.41
C TYR A 161 15.23 -14.35 12.46
N ASP A 162 16.44 -14.57 12.95
CA ASP A 162 17.07 -15.89 13.06
C ASP A 162 16.22 -16.84 13.92
N GLN A 163 15.68 -16.37 15.05
CA GLN A 163 14.78 -17.17 15.90
C GLN A 163 13.46 -17.53 15.21
N VAL A 164 12.88 -16.62 14.42
CA VAL A 164 11.64 -16.86 13.69
C VAL A 164 11.86 -17.88 12.57
N ILE A 165 12.95 -17.76 11.80
CA ILE A 165 13.20 -18.66 10.68
C ILE A 165 13.75 -20.03 11.10
N ALA A 166 14.28 -20.16 12.33
CA ALA A 166 14.83 -21.41 12.86
C ALA A 166 13.81 -22.55 12.90
N ARG A 167 12.51 -22.25 13.03
CA ARG A 167 11.46 -23.26 13.08
C ARG A 167 10.27 -22.90 12.20
N SER A 168 9.97 -23.80 11.26
CA SER A 168 8.74 -23.77 10.48
C SER A 168 7.79 -24.89 10.91
N VAL A 169 6.49 -24.64 10.82
CA VAL A 169 5.42 -25.59 11.12
C VAL A 169 4.45 -25.70 9.94
N PRO A 170 3.64 -26.77 9.87
CA PRO A 170 2.57 -26.86 8.90
C PRO A 170 1.62 -25.66 8.97
N GLY A 171 1.14 -25.23 7.80
CA GLY A 171 0.21 -24.11 7.67
C GLY A 171 -1.18 -24.41 8.24
N ASN A 172 -2.06 -23.42 8.19
CA ASN A 172 -3.45 -23.61 8.59
C ASN A 172 -4.28 -24.06 7.37
N ASN A 173 -4.29 -25.37 7.09
CA ASN A 173 -5.13 -25.94 6.03
C ASN A 173 -5.86 -27.19 6.55
N PRO A 174 -7.16 -27.37 6.27
CA PRO A 174 -7.90 -28.57 6.66
C PRO A 174 -7.29 -29.86 6.11
N ASN A 175 -6.64 -29.79 4.93
CA ASN A 175 -5.92 -30.92 4.36
C ASN A 175 -4.48 -30.94 4.91
N ALA A 176 -4.15 -31.96 5.72
CA ALA A 176 -2.85 -32.11 6.36
C ALA A 176 -1.68 -32.15 5.36
N ALA A 177 -1.82 -32.87 4.24
CA ALA A 177 -0.77 -32.93 3.22
C ALA A 177 -0.53 -31.56 2.56
N LYS A 178 -1.60 -30.76 2.38
CA LYS A 178 -1.47 -29.37 1.89
C LYS A 178 -0.88 -28.45 2.96
N ALA A 179 -1.27 -28.61 4.23
CA ALA A 179 -0.70 -27.86 5.35
C ALA A 179 0.81 -28.10 5.48
N GLU A 180 1.26 -29.34 5.29
CA GLU A 180 2.67 -29.73 5.34
C GLU A 180 3.52 -29.01 4.29
N ARG A 181 2.98 -28.85 3.07
CA ARG A 181 3.64 -28.13 1.97
C ARG A 181 3.52 -26.61 2.03
N LEU A 182 2.53 -26.11 2.77
CA LEU A 182 2.26 -24.69 2.97
C LEU A 182 2.73 -24.26 4.36
N ARG A 183 4.03 -24.36 4.62
CA ARG A 183 4.59 -24.08 5.95
C ARG A 183 4.52 -22.59 6.32
N SER A 184 4.59 -22.32 7.61
CA SER A 184 4.70 -20.98 8.20
C SER A 184 5.80 -20.99 9.26
N PHE A 185 6.41 -19.84 9.53
CA PHE A 185 7.35 -19.67 10.62
C PHE A 185 6.64 -19.43 11.94
N LEU A 186 7.20 -19.93 13.03
CA LEU A 186 6.68 -19.66 14.36
C LEU A 186 7.21 -18.33 14.89
N ILE A 187 6.33 -17.51 15.45
CA ILE A 187 6.72 -16.33 16.21
C ILE A 187 6.93 -16.78 17.67
N PRO A 188 8.14 -16.63 18.23
CA PRO A 188 8.37 -16.94 19.65
C PRO A 188 7.42 -16.17 20.57
N ARG A 189 6.85 -16.85 21.58
CA ARG A 189 5.80 -16.29 22.46
C ARG A 189 6.22 -15.00 23.18
N LYS A 190 7.52 -14.82 23.44
CA LYS A 190 8.07 -13.61 24.05
C LYS A 190 7.93 -12.34 23.18
N TYR A 191 7.70 -12.48 21.88
CA TYR A 191 7.46 -11.38 20.95
C TYR A 191 5.97 -11.19 20.61
N VAL A 192 5.09 -11.95 21.26
CA VAL A 192 3.66 -11.87 21.04
C VAL A 192 3.06 -11.03 22.16
N ASP A 193 2.26 -10.02 21.79
CA ASP A 193 1.50 -9.23 22.74
C ASP A 193 0.59 -10.13 23.59
N PRO A 194 0.65 -10.06 24.94
CA PRO A 194 -0.18 -10.90 25.80
C PRO A 194 -1.69 -10.80 25.55
N GLY A 195 -2.18 -9.72 24.96
CA GLY A 195 -3.58 -9.50 24.60
C GLY A 195 -3.95 -9.88 23.16
N ALA A 196 -3.00 -10.34 22.33
CA ALA A 196 -3.26 -10.61 20.91
C ALA A 196 -4.31 -11.71 20.67
N ARG A 197 -4.26 -12.81 21.44
CA ARG A 197 -5.29 -13.87 21.52
C ARG A 197 -5.19 -14.61 22.85
N GLU A 198 -6.33 -15.03 23.38
CA GLU A 198 -6.42 -15.82 24.63
C GLU A 198 -6.19 -17.33 24.41
N ASP A 199 -6.19 -17.79 23.16
CA ASP A 199 -5.98 -19.20 22.88
C ASP A 199 -4.49 -19.57 22.93
N ASN A 200 -4.16 -20.75 23.43
CA ASN A 200 -2.80 -21.33 23.36
C ASN A 200 -2.40 -21.70 21.91
N SER A 201 -2.92 -20.97 20.91
CA SER A 201 -2.62 -21.21 19.52
C SER A 201 -1.19 -20.77 19.18
N LEU A 202 -0.61 -21.42 18.17
CA LEU A 202 0.70 -21.07 17.68
C LEU A 202 0.61 -19.80 16.82
N TYR A 203 1.41 -18.79 17.15
CA TYR A 203 1.54 -17.58 16.34
C TYR A 203 2.45 -17.85 15.15
N LYS A 204 1.96 -17.54 13.96
CA LYS A 204 2.60 -17.91 12.70
C LYS A 204 2.77 -16.67 11.80
N ILE A 205 3.87 -16.63 11.06
CA ILE A 205 4.14 -15.64 10.02
C ILE A 205 4.55 -16.34 8.72
N ASN A 206 4.09 -15.84 7.57
CA ASN A 206 4.50 -16.31 6.25
C ASN A 206 5.51 -15.30 5.69
N ILE A 207 6.80 -15.60 5.85
CA ILE A 207 7.88 -14.81 5.27
C ILE A 207 8.18 -15.36 3.89
N LEU A 208 7.94 -14.58 2.84
CA LEU A 208 8.13 -15.01 1.45
C LEU A 208 9.57 -14.83 0.99
N ALA A 209 10.18 -13.72 1.40
CA ALA A 209 11.57 -13.35 1.17
C ALA A 209 12.06 -12.42 2.28
N ALA A 210 13.37 -12.25 2.41
CA ALA A 210 13.98 -11.29 3.30
C ALA A 210 15.30 -10.76 2.72
N VAL A 211 15.67 -9.53 3.08
CA VAL A 211 17.04 -9.03 2.94
C VAL A 211 17.65 -8.92 4.32
N VAL A 212 18.72 -9.66 4.53
CA VAL A 212 19.30 -9.88 5.85
C VAL A 212 20.63 -9.14 5.93
N MET A 213 20.71 -8.17 6.83
CA MET A 213 21.91 -7.36 7.08
C MET A 213 22.61 -7.89 8.35
N GLU A 214 23.64 -7.16 8.79
CA GLU A 214 24.38 -7.44 10.01
C GLU A 214 23.48 -7.34 11.26
N GLU A 215 22.83 -6.20 11.47
CA GLU A 215 22.04 -5.93 12.68
C GLU A 215 20.54 -6.18 12.50
N ASP A 216 20.03 -6.07 11.29
CA ASP A 216 18.60 -6.07 10.96
C ASP A 216 18.25 -7.02 9.80
N ALA A 217 16.96 -7.31 9.66
CA ALA A 217 16.40 -8.00 8.51
C ALA A 217 15.12 -7.30 8.03
N PHE A 218 15.05 -7.05 6.72
CA PHE A 218 13.83 -6.64 6.03
C PHE A 218 13.09 -7.88 5.56
N ILE A 219 11.86 -8.07 6.01
CA ILE A 219 11.06 -9.26 5.78
C ILE A 219 9.88 -8.89 4.89
N VAL A 220 9.76 -9.54 3.74
CA VAL A 220 8.56 -9.51 2.90
C VAL A 220 7.62 -10.60 3.39
N CYS A 221 6.47 -10.22 3.96
CA CYS A 221 5.50 -11.17 4.49
C CYS A 221 4.09 -10.92 3.97
N ASP A 222 3.27 -11.97 3.98
CA ASP A 222 1.87 -11.88 3.57
C ASP A 222 1.06 -13.01 4.22
N PHE A 223 0.04 -12.64 4.99
CA PHE A 223 -0.87 -13.59 5.62
C PHE A 223 -1.55 -14.52 4.59
N ALA A 224 -1.99 -13.98 3.45
CA ALA A 224 -2.72 -14.71 2.42
C ALA A 224 -1.81 -15.35 1.36
N ARG A 225 -0.51 -15.02 1.35
CA ARG A 225 0.50 -15.50 0.37
C ARG A 225 0.17 -15.11 -1.07
N ILE A 226 -0.49 -13.95 -1.24
CA ILE A 226 -0.96 -13.40 -2.52
C ILE A 226 0.08 -12.44 -3.14
N THR A 227 1.03 -11.93 -2.35
CA THR A 227 2.16 -11.15 -2.85
C THR A 227 2.87 -11.93 -3.95
N GLN A 228 3.02 -11.30 -5.11
CA GLN A 228 3.73 -11.90 -6.23
C GLN A 228 5.17 -11.45 -6.19
N ILE A 229 6.07 -12.41 -6.35
CA ILE A 229 7.51 -12.24 -6.38
C ILE A 229 7.98 -12.62 -7.79
N HIS A 230 8.71 -11.71 -8.40
CA HIS A 230 9.39 -11.96 -9.66
C HIS A 230 10.89 -11.72 -9.46
N VAL A 231 11.71 -12.72 -9.76
CA VAL A 231 13.17 -12.55 -9.72
C VAL A 231 13.69 -12.32 -11.13
N ILE A 232 14.56 -11.34 -11.31
CA ILE A 232 15.28 -11.14 -12.57
C ILE A 232 16.76 -11.36 -12.26
N SER A 233 17.36 -12.29 -12.99
CA SER A 233 18.77 -12.67 -12.86
C SER A 233 19.53 -12.31 -14.13
N ASN A 234 20.70 -11.72 -13.96
CA ASN A 234 21.50 -11.18 -15.06
C ASN A 234 22.95 -11.70 -14.99
N SER A 235 23.68 -11.63 -16.09
CA SER A 235 25.12 -11.96 -16.20
C SER A 235 26.04 -10.89 -15.61
N ARG A 236 25.46 -9.73 -15.26
CA ARG A 236 26.16 -8.66 -14.55
C ARG A 236 25.42 -8.29 -13.27
N PHE A 237 26.14 -7.60 -12.39
CA PHE A 237 25.56 -7.07 -11.17
C PHE A 237 24.61 -5.90 -11.45
N TRP A 238 23.52 -5.85 -10.69
CA TRP A 238 22.60 -4.72 -10.60
C TRP A 238 23.29 -3.55 -9.91
N THR A 239 23.21 -2.36 -10.50
CA THR A 239 23.72 -1.11 -9.93
C THR A 239 22.60 -0.17 -9.50
N GLU A 240 22.95 0.94 -8.86
CA GLU A 240 21.99 1.99 -8.50
C GLU A 240 21.36 2.62 -9.76
N GLU A 241 22.14 2.81 -10.84
CA GLU A 241 21.60 3.36 -12.09
C GLU A 241 20.53 2.45 -12.72
N ASP A 242 20.66 1.14 -12.57
CA ASP A 242 19.66 0.19 -13.06
C ASP A 242 18.31 0.34 -12.38
N MET A 243 18.27 0.81 -11.13
CA MET A 243 17.04 1.04 -10.37
C MET A 243 16.29 2.29 -10.82
N SER A 244 16.92 3.17 -11.59
CA SER A 244 16.33 4.44 -12.01
C SER A 244 15.26 4.25 -13.10
N PRO A 245 14.12 4.98 -13.02
CA PRO A 245 13.11 4.94 -14.07
C PRO A 245 13.71 5.28 -15.43
N GLY A 246 13.56 4.37 -16.38
CA GLY A 246 14.04 4.59 -17.74
C GLY A 246 15.49 4.18 -18.00
N SER A 247 16.17 3.47 -17.10
CA SER A 247 17.40 2.75 -17.50
C SER A 247 17.05 1.59 -18.46
N GLU A 248 17.96 1.21 -19.36
CA GLU A 248 17.70 0.18 -20.39
C GLU A 248 17.38 -1.19 -19.79
N VAL A 249 18.03 -1.44 -18.65
CA VAL A 249 17.99 -2.68 -17.88
C VAL A 249 17.14 -2.53 -16.63
N SER A 250 16.66 -1.32 -16.31
CA SER A 250 15.52 -1.15 -15.38
C SER A 250 14.47 -2.15 -15.80
N PRO A 251 13.66 -2.69 -14.89
CA PRO A 251 12.56 -3.58 -15.20
C PRO A 251 11.50 -2.98 -16.16
N ARG A 252 11.90 -2.58 -17.38
CA ARG A 252 11.15 -2.13 -18.54
C ARG A 252 10.35 -3.31 -19.11
N SER A 253 10.77 -4.54 -18.78
CA SER A 253 10.14 -5.81 -19.13
C SER A 253 9.11 -6.31 -18.11
N ILE A 254 8.78 -5.56 -17.04
CA ILE A 254 7.50 -5.74 -16.34
C ILE A 254 6.36 -5.21 -17.26
N ARG A 255 6.34 -5.63 -18.53
CA ARG A 255 5.14 -5.73 -19.34
C ARG A 255 4.29 -6.81 -18.69
N ILE A 256 3.55 -6.43 -17.65
CA ILE A 256 2.33 -7.16 -17.29
C ILE A 256 1.50 -7.17 -18.57
N LYS A 257 1.47 -8.29 -19.29
CA LYS A 257 0.80 -8.45 -20.60
C LYS A 257 -0.71 -8.19 -20.57
N ASN A 258 -1.27 -7.60 -19.51
CA ASN A 258 -2.70 -7.34 -19.35
C ASN A 258 -3.08 -6.03 -18.62
N THR A 259 -2.24 -4.99 -18.65
CA THR A 259 -2.70 -3.65 -18.24
C THR A 259 -2.38 -2.64 -19.32
N ARG A 260 -3.41 -2.25 -20.08
CA ARG A 260 -3.36 -1.04 -20.92
C ARG A 260 -3.13 0.15 -19.98
N VAL A 261 -1.89 0.65 -19.92
CA VAL A 261 -1.58 1.94 -19.30
C VAL A 261 -1.35 2.93 -20.44
N LEU A 262 -2.28 3.85 -20.60
CA LEU A 262 -2.09 5.06 -21.40
C LEU A 262 -1.01 5.90 -20.70
N THR A 263 0.14 6.08 -21.33
CA THR A 263 1.17 7.02 -20.89
C THR A 263 1.23 8.22 -21.81
N TRP A 264 1.04 9.42 -21.25
CA TRP A 264 1.41 10.69 -21.86
C TRP A 264 2.66 11.26 -21.16
N PRO A 265 3.54 12.01 -21.84
CA PRO A 265 4.79 12.48 -21.27
C PRO A 265 4.61 13.84 -20.56
N ILE A 266 5.19 14.03 -19.37
CA ILE A 266 5.33 15.36 -18.76
C ILE A 266 6.69 15.50 -18.05
N SER A 267 7.40 16.59 -18.36
CA SER A 267 8.65 17.09 -17.78
C SER A 267 8.42 18.09 -16.63
N GLY A 268 9.45 18.34 -15.79
CA GLY A 268 9.63 19.55 -14.96
C GLY A 268 9.23 19.48 -13.48
N MET A 269 10.11 20.01 -12.60
CA MET A 269 10.22 19.99 -11.10
C MET A 269 9.14 20.75 -10.28
N GLU A 270 9.28 20.66 -8.94
CA GLU A 270 8.95 21.63 -7.85
C GLU A 270 7.98 21.20 -6.71
N GLU A 271 8.62 20.69 -5.64
CA GLU A 271 8.54 21.02 -4.20
C GLU A 271 7.24 20.86 -3.37
N SER A 272 7.21 19.81 -2.53
CA SER A 272 6.56 19.66 -1.19
C SER A 272 5.05 19.95 -1.03
N TYR A 273 4.21 18.90 -0.89
CA TYR A 273 2.80 19.04 -0.49
C TYR A 273 2.24 17.93 0.41
N VAL A 274 1.35 18.32 1.32
CA VAL A 274 0.61 17.44 2.23
C VAL A 274 -0.39 16.58 1.45
N GLN A 275 -0.15 15.27 1.38
CA GLN A 275 -1.15 14.31 0.92
C GLN A 275 -2.29 14.19 1.92
N VAL A 276 -3.40 14.86 1.64
CA VAL A 276 -4.67 14.56 2.29
C VAL A 276 -5.28 13.37 1.55
N TYR A 277 -5.35 12.21 2.22
CA TYR A 277 -6.14 11.06 1.76
C TYR A 277 -7.55 11.53 1.37
N ARG A 278 -8.17 10.92 0.34
CA ARG A 278 -9.57 11.13 -0.10
C ARG A 278 -10.59 10.94 1.03
N LYS A 279 -10.65 11.87 1.97
CA LYS A 279 -11.57 11.90 3.11
C LYS A 279 -12.35 13.19 3.03
N GLU A 280 -13.64 13.15 3.30
CA GLU A 280 -14.50 14.33 3.30
C GLU A 280 -14.04 15.37 4.33
N GLU A 281 -13.52 14.88 5.46
CA GLU A 281 -12.96 15.70 6.53
C GLU A 281 -11.60 15.19 7.00
N VAL A 282 -10.73 16.10 7.43
CA VAL A 282 -9.44 15.79 8.05
C VAL A 282 -9.33 16.45 9.41
N ARG A 283 -8.69 15.76 10.36
CA ARG A 283 -8.35 16.31 11.68
C ARG A 283 -7.10 17.16 11.53
N VAL A 284 -7.26 18.47 11.69
CA VAL A 284 -6.16 19.44 11.70
C VAL A 284 -5.79 19.74 13.16
N PRO A 285 -4.53 19.50 13.57
CA PRO A 285 -4.06 19.85 14.92
C PRO A 285 -4.31 21.33 15.25
N ALA A 286 -4.59 21.63 16.52
CA ALA A 286 -4.90 22.98 17.00
C ALA A 286 -3.92 24.04 16.48
N ALA A 287 -2.62 23.82 16.67
CA ALA A 287 -1.57 24.74 16.24
C ALA A 287 -1.59 25.00 14.72
N LEU A 288 -1.86 23.98 13.91
CA LEU A 288 -1.94 24.12 12.46
C LEU A 288 -3.24 24.83 12.03
N TYR A 289 -4.35 24.54 12.70
CA TYR A 289 -5.61 25.23 12.49
C TYR A 289 -5.50 26.72 12.82
N ASP A 290 -4.92 27.06 13.97
CA ASP A 290 -4.71 28.42 14.42
C ASP A 290 -3.77 29.17 13.48
N LEU A 291 -2.70 28.52 13.01
CA LEU A 291 -1.81 29.08 11.99
C LEU A 291 -2.54 29.37 10.66
N TYR A 292 -3.42 28.47 10.23
CA TYR A 292 -4.21 28.69 9.01
C TYR A 292 -5.23 29.81 9.19
N GLN A 293 -5.88 29.91 10.36
CA GLN A 293 -6.78 31.01 10.68
C GLN A 293 -6.04 32.35 10.75
N SER A 294 -4.88 32.40 11.41
CA SER A 294 -4.11 33.62 11.59
C SER A 294 -3.56 34.18 10.28
N ARG A 295 -3.42 33.33 9.26
CA ARG A 295 -3.01 33.68 7.90
C ARG A 295 -4.18 33.89 6.94
N GLY A 296 -5.43 33.82 7.42
CA GLY A 296 -6.61 33.95 6.58
C GLY A 296 -6.83 32.79 5.61
N LEU A 297 -6.07 31.70 5.72
CA LEU A 297 -6.17 30.56 4.80
C LEU A 297 -7.51 29.82 4.91
N LEU A 298 -8.23 30.02 6.01
CA LEU A 298 -9.57 29.47 6.23
C LEU A 298 -10.69 30.50 6.02
N ASP A 299 -10.38 31.72 5.56
CA ASP A 299 -11.39 32.72 5.19
C ASP A 299 -11.62 32.68 3.67
N PRO A 300 -12.81 32.30 3.18
CA PRO A 300 -13.09 32.26 1.75
C PRO A 300 -13.02 33.61 1.05
N ASN A 301 -13.06 34.73 1.79
CA ASN A 301 -12.96 36.07 1.23
C ASN A 301 -11.53 36.60 1.18
N HIS A 302 -10.57 35.88 1.74
CA HIS A 302 -9.17 36.27 1.75
C HIS A 302 -8.45 35.79 0.49
N THR A 303 -7.60 36.63 -0.09
CA THR A 303 -6.72 36.27 -1.20
C THR A 303 -5.33 35.94 -0.68
N ILE A 304 -4.86 34.71 -0.92
CA ILE A 304 -3.53 34.23 -0.50
C ILE A 304 -2.45 35.18 -1.01
N GLY A 305 -1.55 35.60 -0.12
CA GLY A 305 -0.45 36.52 -0.40
C GLY A 305 -0.76 37.99 -0.11
N THR A 306 -2.02 38.34 0.19
CA THR A 306 -2.38 39.68 0.69
C THR A 306 -2.29 39.74 2.22
N PRO A 307 -2.11 40.91 2.85
CA PRO A 307 -2.22 41.04 4.30
C PRO A 307 -3.62 40.62 4.79
N TYR A 308 -3.67 39.72 5.77
CA TYR A 308 -4.93 39.28 6.39
C TYR A 308 -5.27 40.17 7.59
N HIS A 309 -6.44 40.80 7.57
CA HIS A 309 -6.92 41.69 8.65
C HIS A 309 -8.15 41.15 9.39
N GLY A 310 -8.55 39.90 9.13
CA GLY A 310 -9.66 39.28 9.81
C GLY A 310 -9.37 39.03 11.29
N GLN A 311 -10.38 39.21 12.14
CA GLN A 311 -10.32 38.75 13.52
C GLN A 311 -10.38 37.22 13.54
N TRP A 312 -9.50 36.60 14.30
CA TRP A 312 -9.48 35.16 14.50
C TRP A 312 -9.32 34.86 15.98
N VAL A 313 -9.83 33.70 16.42
CA VAL A 313 -9.81 33.29 17.82
C VAL A 313 -9.18 31.91 17.89
N PRO A 314 -8.08 31.73 18.66
CA PRO A 314 -7.46 30.43 18.83
C PRO A 314 -8.46 29.35 19.27
N THR A 315 -8.29 28.14 18.76
CA THR A 315 -9.14 27.02 19.18
C THR A 315 -8.77 26.54 20.58
N ASP A 316 -9.79 26.30 21.41
CA ASP A 316 -9.66 25.62 22.71
C ASP A 316 -9.52 24.09 22.57
N LYS A 317 -9.88 23.55 21.40
CA LYS A 317 -9.83 22.11 21.09
C LYS A 317 -8.44 21.68 20.62
N LYS A 318 -8.04 20.45 20.97
CA LYS A 318 -6.80 19.80 20.50
C LYS A 318 -6.70 19.66 18.97
N TYR A 319 -7.83 19.61 18.28
CA TYR A 319 -7.91 19.57 16.82
C TYR A 319 -9.25 20.12 16.32
N LYS A 320 -9.30 20.48 15.04
CA LYS A 320 -10.53 20.82 14.31
C LYS A 320 -10.72 19.85 13.14
N LEU A 321 -11.96 19.50 12.86
CA LEU A 321 -12.32 18.79 11.63
C LEU A 321 -12.57 19.84 10.56
N LEU A 322 -11.81 19.79 9.47
CA LEU A 322 -12.02 20.67 8.32
C LEU A 322 -12.46 19.85 7.11
N PRO A 323 -13.41 20.38 6.31
CA PRO A 323 -13.75 19.77 5.04
C PRO A 323 -12.53 19.83 4.12
N VAL A 324 -12.26 18.72 3.46
CA VAL A 324 -11.24 18.66 2.41
C VAL A 324 -11.89 19.12 1.11
N ARG A 325 -11.18 19.94 0.34
CA ARG A 325 -11.54 20.39 -1.00
C ARG A 325 -10.59 19.77 -2.01
N PHE A 326 -11.06 19.64 -3.24
CA PHE A 326 -10.28 19.15 -4.35
C PHE A 326 -10.05 20.29 -5.34
N PHE A 327 -8.79 20.47 -5.70
CA PHE A 327 -8.32 21.45 -6.65
C PHE A 327 -8.05 20.76 -7.98
N GLU A 328 -8.75 21.18 -9.04
CA GLU A 328 -8.65 20.61 -10.38
C GLU A 328 -7.88 21.56 -11.30
N GLY A 329 -6.55 21.40 -11.31
CA GLY A 329 -5.62 22.29 -12.02
C GLY A 329 -4.83 21.58 -13.13
N GLY A 330 -5.44 20.63 -13.84
CA GLY A 330 -4.77 19.84 -14.88
C GLY A 330 -3.80 18.80 -14.29
N ALA A 331 -2.49 18.95 -14.52
CA ALA A 331 -1.48 18.02 -14.02
C ALA A 331 -1.33 18.00 -12.48
N ASN A 332 -1.92 18.98 -11.78
CA ASN A 332 -1.78 19.22 -10.35
C ASN A 332 -3.10 19.06 -9.59
N ASN A 333 -3.77 17.94 -9.77
CA ASN A 333 -4.97 17.59 -9.00
C ASN A 333 -4.62 17.31 -7.53
N ARG A 334 -5.16 18.09 -6.58
CA ARG A 334 -4.72 18.04 -5.16
C ARG A 334 -5.87 18.18 -4.17
N TYR A 335 -5.72 17.59 -2.99
CA TYR A 335 -6.66 17.70 -1.87
C TYR A 335 -6.10 18.67 -0.83
N HIS A 336 -6.90 19.62 -0.34
CA HIS A 336 -6.46 20.62 0.65
C HIS A 336 -7.60 21.05 1.57
N VAL A 337 -7.29 21.74 2.67
CA VAL A 337 -8.28 22.33 3.60
C VAL A 337 -8.39 23.86 3.51
N ILE A 338 -7.57 24.47 2.65
CA ILE A 338 -7.51 25.94 2.45
C ILE A 338 -8.80 26.42 1.78
N LEU A 339 -9.42 27.45 2.36
CA LEU A 339 -10.64 28.10 1.87
C LEU A 339 -10.36 29.42 1.13
N ALA A 340 -9.23 30.07 1.44
CA ALA A 340 -8.80 31.31 0.81
C ALA A 340 -8.69 31.21 -0.71
N MET A 341 -9.01 32.32 -1.38
CA MET A 341 -8.89 32.49 -2.81
C MET A 341 -7.41 32.51 -3.22
N PRO A 342 -7.05 31.90 -4.34
CA PRO A 342 -5.70 32.01 -4.86
C PRO A 342 -5.52 33.45 -5.38
N PRO A 343 -4.28 33.97 -5.45
CA PRO A 343 -4.04 35.19 -6.20
C PRO A 343 -4.36 34.95 -7.68
N SER A 344 -4.80 35.99 -8.40
CA SER A 344 -5.15 35.93 -9.82
C SER A 344 -4.00 35.49 -10.74
N THR A 345 -2.76 35.55 -10.24
CA THR A 345 -1.56 35.08 -10.92
C THR A 345 -1.45 33.55 -10.98
N TRP A 346 -2.14 32.84 -10.09
CA TRP A 346 -2.21 31.38 -10.16
C TRP A 346 -3.10 31.00 -11.35
N LYS A 347 -2.53 30.32 -12.34
CA LYS A 347 -3.26 29.80 -13.51
C LYS A 347 -4.16 28.61 -13.13
N VAL A 348 -5.00 28.77 -12.12
CA VAL A 348 -5.83 27.67 -11.65
C VAL A 348 -7.26 28.08 -11.38
N THR A 349 -8.16 27.30 -11.95
CA THR A 349 -9.60 27.37 -11.71
C THR A 349 -9.93 26.56 -10.47
N TYR A 350 -10.48 27.22 -9.45
CA TYR A 350 -11.16 26.50 -8.38
C TYR A 350 -12.42 25.90 -9.00
N THR A 351 -12.51 24.58 -9.08
CA THR A 351 -13.80 23.95 -9.26
C THR A 351 -14.63 24.19 -8.00
N THR A 352 -15.90 24.54 -8.19
CA THR A 352 -16.97 24.51 -7.18
C THR A 352 -16.76 23.27 -6.29
N PRO A 353 -16.95 23.32 -4.95
CA PRO A 353 -16.66 22.21 -4.04
C PRO A 353 -17.03 20.85 -4.65
N CYS A 354 -16.03 20.21 -5.26
CA CYS A 354 -16.25 18.98 -5.99
C CYS A 354 -16.61 17.94 -4.94
N THR A 355 -17.79 17.34 -5.09
CA THR A 355 -18.22 16.21 -4.28
C THR A 355 -17.38 15.00 -4.69
N PHE A 356 -16.12 14.95 -4.25
CA PHE A 356 -15.34 13.73 -4.40
C PHE A 356 -15.95 12.66 -3.47
N LYS A 357 -16.04 11.43 -3.97
CA LYS A 357 -16.46 10.30 -3.13
C LYS A 357 -15.39 10.06 -2.09
N ASP A 358 -15.76 10.23 -0.81
CA ASP A 358 -14.92 9.85 0.31
C ASP A 358 -14.54 8.36 0.17
N VAL A 359 -13.24 8.07 0.17
CA VAL A 359 -12.73 6.70 0.01
C VAL A 359 -13.13 5.81 1.18
N THR A 360 -13.43 6.39 2.35
CA THR A 360 -13.99 5.66 3.49
C THR A 360 -15.39 5.12 3.19
N GLN A 361 -16.11 5.74 2.23
CA GLN A 361 -17.39 5.25 1.72
C GLN A 361 -17.23 4.27 0.56
N ALA A 362 -16.08 4.24 -0.11
CA ALA A 362 -15.81 3.31 -1.22
C ALA A 362 -15.81 1.83 -0.80
N GLY A 363 -15.63 1.55 0.50
CA GLY A 363 -15.79 0.21 1.08
C GLY A 363 -17.20 -0.39 0.96
N TYR A 364 -18.22 0.41 0.60
CA TYR A 364 -19.57 -0.08 0.32
C TYR A 364 -19.78 -0.52 -1.16
N ALA A 365 -18.91 -0.09 -2.08
CA ALA A 365 -19.16 -0.21 -3.52
C ALA A 365 -18.26 -1.24 -4.23
N THR A 366 -17.17 -1.71 -3.63
CA THR A 366 -16.25 -2.65 -4.27
C THR A 366 -16.07 -3.94 -3.47
N THR A 367 -16.11 -5.07 -4.17
CA THR A 367 -15.73 -6.40 -3.68
C THR A 367 -14.20 -6.53 -3.51
N LEU A 368 -13.53 -5.47 -3.05
CA LEU A 368 -12.08 -5.39 -2.85
C LEU A 368 -11.81 -4.98 -1.40
N GLY A 369 -11.02 -5.80 -0.72
CA GLY A 369 -11.17 -6.11 0.70
C GLY A 369 -10.85 -5.01 1.71
N PRO A 370 -11.75 -4.88 2.68
CA PRO A 370 -11.44 -4.63 4.07
C PRO A 370 -11.47 -5.94 4.88
N ALA A 371 -10.34 -6.59 5.08
CA ALA A 371 -10.25 -7.43 6.28
C ALA A 371 -10.41 -6.57 7.56
N SER A 372 -10.07 -5.27 7.49
CA SER A 372 -10.10 -4.33 8.62
C SER A 372 -11.37 -3.49 8.76
N PHE A 373 -12.39 -3.68 7.92
CA PHE A 373 -13.67 -2.97 8.09
C PHE A 373 -14.89 -3.88 8.28
N ARG A 374 -14.80 -5.21 8.27
CA ARG A 374 -16.02 -6.02 8.46
C ARG A 374 -16.63 -5.83 9.85
N GLU A 375 -15.83 -5.85 10.92
CA GLU A 375 -16.34 -5.62 12.28
C GLU A 375 -16.66 -4.14 12.59
N PRO A 376 -15.82 -3.14 12.21
CA PRO A 376 -16.19 -1.74 12.36
C PRO A 376 -17.39 -1.30 11.50
N MET A 377 -17.55 -1.84 10.28
CA MET A 377 -18.68 -1.50 9.39
C MET A 377 -19.94 -2.28 9.72
N ARG A 378 -19.88 -3.55 10.15
CA ARG A 378 -21.05 -4.23 10.72
C ARG A 378 -21.56 -3.56 11.99
N ASN A 379 -20.69 -2.85 12.71
CA ASN A 379 -21.05 -2.02 13.85
C ASN A 379 -21.48 -0.59 13.50
N LYS A 380 -21.32 -0.14 12.24
CA LYS A 380 -21.97 1.07 11.75
C LYS A 380 -23.36 0.68 11.29
N LEU A 381 -24.37 1.27 11.92
CA LEU A 381 -25.74 1.07 11.49
C LEU A 381 -25.90 1.67 10.09
N ASP A 382 -26.39 0.87 9.14
CA ASP A 382 -26.74 1.35 7.80
C ASP A 382 -27.82 2.45 7.92
N PRO A 383 -27.56 3.69 7.47
CA PRO A 383 -28.51 4.79 7.59
C PRO A 383 -29.88 4.51 6.95
N GLU A 384 -29.94 3.74 5.85
CA GLU A 384 -31.22 3.37 5.22
C GLU A 384 -31.95 2.31 6.04
N ALA A 385 -31.23 1.30 6.54
CA ALA A 385 -31.80 0.33 7.48
C ALA A 385 -32.30 1.00 8.77
N ILE A 386 -31.60 2.01 9.30
CA ILE A 386 -32.04 2.80 10.46
C ILE A 386 -33.30 3.62 10.12
N ALA A 387 -33.33 4.29 8.97
CA ALA A 387 -34.48 5.07 8.56
C ALA A 387 -35.74 4.19 8.46
N ASN A 388 -35.58 2.98 7.94
CA ASN A 388 -36.64 1.97 7.86
C ASN A 388 -37.02 1.43 9.25
N LEU A 389 -36.05 1.12 10.13
CA LEU A 389 -36.28 0.67 11.51
C LEU A 389 -36.92 1.74 12.43
N CYS A 390 -36.67 3.01 12.17
CA CYS A 390 -37.14 4.14 12.99
C CYS A 390 -38.45 4.77 12.47
N SER A 391 -39.03 4.23 11.40
CA SER A 391 -40.33 4.63 10.88
C SER A 391 -41.53 4.19 11.77
N GLY A 392 -41.26 3.40 12.82
CA GLY A 392 -42.26 2.94 13.78
C GLY A 392 -42.57 3.96 14.89
N LYS A 393 -43.87 4.09 15.22
CA LYS A 393 -44.48 4.98 16.22
C LYS A 393 -43.64 5.12 17.51
N GLY A 394 -43.49 6.37 17.98
CA GLY A 394 -42.68 6.74 19.14
C GLY A 394 -43.00 5.93 20.40
N GLY A 395 -42.03 5.14 20.84
CA GLY A 395 -42.07 4.34 22.06
C GLY A 395 -40.67 3.92 22.50
N ARG A 396 -40.53 3.46 23.75
CA ARG A 396 -39.26 2.98 24.30
C ARG A 396 -38.73 1.81 23.44
N PRO A 397 -37.53 1.91 22.83
CA PRO A 397 -37.06 0.88 21.92
C PRO A 397 -36.92 -0.48 22.63
N LYS A 398 -37.52 -1.53 22.07
CA LYS A 398 -37.35 -2.90 22.59
C LYS A 398 -35.89 -3.33 22.45
N LYS A 399 -35.35 -4.00 23.48
CA LYS A 399 -34.00 -4.59 23.41
C LYS A 399 -33.99 -5.65 22.31
N VAL A 400 -33.08 -5.53 21.34
CA VAL A 400 -32.93 -6.52 20.27
C VAL A 400 -32.08 -7.66 20.82
N ARG A 401 -32.64 -8.87 20.91
CA ARG A 401 -31.89 -10.09 21.26
C ARG A 401 -31.43 -10.75 19.96
N THR A 402 -30.13 -10.70 19.68
CA THR A 402 -29.53 -11.25 18.46
C THR A 402 -29.19 -12.74 18.57
N GLY A 403 -29.35 -13.35 19.75
CA GLY A 403 -28.98 -14.75 20.02
C GLY A 403 -27.48 -14.96 20.27
N GLU A 404 -26.65 -13.95 20.01
CA GLU A 404 -25.20 -13.99 20.24
C GLU A 404 -24.87 -13.73 21.73
N ARG A 405 -23.80 -14.36 22.25
CA ARG A 405 -23.32 -14.12 23.62
C ARG A 405 -22.88 -12.66 23.79
N GLY A 406 -23.51 -11.95 24.72
CA GLY A 406 -23.17 -10.56 25.06
C GLY A 406 -24.35 -9.76 25.61
N ARG A 407 -24.10 -8.55 26.13
CA ARG A 407 -25.16 -7.64 26.64
C ARG A 407 -25.96 -7.09 25.45
N PRO A 408 -27.28 -7.37 25.33
CA PRO A 408 -28.09 -6.88 24.22
C PRO A 408 -28.06 -5.35 24.17
N ARG A 409 -27.68 -4.78 23.02
CA ARG A 409 -27.63 -3.33 22.85
C ARG A 409 -29.05 -2.76 22.75
N LYS A 410 -29.23 -1.56 23.30
CA LYS A 410 -30.46 -0.78 23.09
C LYS A 410 -30.39 -0.15 21.68
N PRO A 411 -31.47 -0.16 20.89
CA PRO A 411 -31.53 0.63 19.66
C PRO A 411 -31.24 2.10 19.94
N LEU A 412 -30.65 2.80 18.97
CA LEU A 412 -30.52 4.26 19.03
C LEU A 412 -31.92 4.90 19.09
N THR A 413 -32.06 5.99 19.85
CA THR A 413 -33.31 6.75 19.90
C THR A 413 -33.51 7.55 18.61
N ILE A 414 -34.76 7.82 18.23
CA ILE A 414 -35.11 8.67 17.07
C ILE A 414 -34.37 10.02 17.14
N ALA A 415 -34.22 10.61 18.33
CA ALA A 415 -33.46 11.85 18.51
C ALA A 415 -31.96 11.70 18.20
N THR A 416 -31.35 10.56 18.52
CA THR A 416 -29.95 10.28 18.18
C THR A 416 -29.79 9.99 16.70
N VAL A 417 -30.77 9.30 16.10
CA VAL A 417 -30.83 9.06 14.66
C VAL A 417 -31.01 10.36 13.88
N LYS A 418 -31.93 11.23 14.29
CA LYS A 418 -32.11 12.57 13.72
C LYS A 418 -30.83 13.37 13.82
N ARG A 419 -30.16 13.41 14.97
CA ARG A 419 -28.87 14.08 15.13
C ARG A 419 -27.76 13.55 14.20
N ILE A 420 -27.77 12.26 13.87
CA ILE A 420 -26.83 11.65 12.91
C ILE A 420 -27.24 11.96 11.47
N ALA A 421 -28.54 12.02 11.18
CA ALA A 421 -29.11 12.34 9.88
C ALA A 421 -29.09 13.85 9.54
N ASP A 422 -29.14 14.70 10.56
CA ASP A 422 -29.11 16.16 10.53
C ASP A 422 -27.66 16.71 10.50
N ILE A 423 -26.65 15.84 10.54
CA ILE A 423 -25.29 16.22 10.12
C ILE A 423 -25.43 16.67 8.65
N PRO A 424 -25.07 17.92 8.29
CA PRO A 424 -25.52 18.52 7.04
C PRO A 424 -25.08 17.69 5.84
N ARG A 425 -26.04 17.03 5.18
CA ARG A 425 -25.86 16.51 3.83
C ARG A 425 -25.85 17.70 2.87
N SER A 426 -24.66 18.26 2.64
CA SER A 426 -24.41 19.42 1.77
C SER A 426 -24.81 19.23 0.29
N ALA A 427 -25.34 18.06 -0.09
CA ALA A 427 -25.76 17.76 -1.46
C ALA A 427 -27.24 18.07 -1.79
N LYS A 428 -28.08 18.49 -0.82
CA LYS A 428 -29.53 18.58 -1.08
C LYS A 428 -30.03 19.91 -1.68
N ARG A 429 -29.17 20.94 -1.80
CA ARG A 429 -29.59 22.28 -2.27
C ARG A 429 -29.55 22.49 -3.79
N VAL A 430 -29.12 21.49 -4.58
CA VAL A 430 -28.91 21.64 -6.04
C VAL A 430 -30.05 21.04 -6.87
N LYS A 431 -31.01 20.35 -6.26
CA LYS A 431 -32.10 19.68 -7.01
C LYS A 431 -33.28 20.60 -7.35
N GLU A 432 -33.46 21.71 -6.65
CA GLU A 432 -34.59 22.63 -6.90
C GLU A 432 -34.35 23.58 -8.09
N ASP A 433 -33.10 23.76 -8.55
CA ASP A 433 -32.78 24.67 -9.66
C ASP A 433 -32.82 24.02 -11.07
N LYS A 434 -33.12 22.72 -11.17
CA LYS A 434 -33.11 21.99 -12.47
C LYS A 434 -34.48 21.81 -13.13
N GLU A 435 -35.57 22.28 -12.53
CA GLU A 435 -36.92 22.11 -13.10
C GLU A 435 -37.37 23.26 -14.03
N ASN A 436 -36.51 24.23 -14.36
CA ASN A 436 -36.85 25.33 -15.29
C ASN A 436 -35.81 25.51 -16.41
N ILE A 437 -35.72 24.54 -17.34
CA ILE A 437 -35.11 24.78 -18.66
C ILE A 437 -35.95 24.07 -19.73
N ASP A 438 -36.56 24.85 -20.62
CA ASP A 438 -37.34 24.37 -21.77
C ASP A 438 -36.47 23.63 -22.80
N PRO A 439 -37.04 22.66 -23.55
CA PRO A 439 -36.28 21.85 -24.50
C PRO A 439 -35.93 22.63 -25.77
N VAL A 440 -34.64 22.66 -26.10
CA VAL A 440 -34.12 23.17 -27.38
C VAL A 440 -34.03 22.03 -28.39
N ASP A 441 -34.60 22.32 -29.54
CA ASP A 441 -34.65 21.57 -30.81
C ASP A 441 -33.26 21.11 -31.29
N GLN A 442 -33.13 19.83 -31.70
CA GLN A 442 -31.91 19.29 -32.28
C GLN A 442 -32.21 18.71 -33.66
N GLY A 443 -31.72 19.44 -34.67
CA GLY A 443 -31.70 19.00 -36.07
C GLY A 443 -30.71 17.87 -36.31
N GLU A 444 -31.10 17.03 -37.25
CA GLU A 444 -30.39 15.86 -37.77
C GLU A 444 -29.11 16.23 -38.50
N GLU A 445 -28.05 15.45 -38.30
CA GLU A 445 -26.95 15.35 -39.27
C GLU A 445 -26.55 13.88 -39.45
N GLU A 446 -26.84 13.40 -40.65
CA GLU A 446 -26.57 12.08 -41.21
C GLU A 446 -25.11 12.01 -41.70
N LEU A 447 -24.42 10.85 -41.58
CA LEU A 447 -23.52 10.32 -42.62
C LEU A 447 -22.85 8.96 -42.24
N ALA A 448 -23.27 7.95 -43.03
CA ALA A 448 -22.49 6.93 -43.76
C ALA A 448 -21.72 5.76 -43.07
N PRO A 449 -21.61 4.59 -43.75
CA PRO A 449 -21.48 3.28 -43.10
C PRO A 449 -20.10 2.62 -43.22
N THR A 450 -19.69 1.90 -42.17
CA THR A 450 -18.43 1.14 -42.10
C THR A 450 -18.47 -0.21 -42.84
N ARG A 451 -17.47 -0.42 -43.73
CA ARG A 451 -17.17 -1.67 -44.44
C ARG A 451 -16.76 -2.81 -43.50
N ARG A 452 -17.33 -4.00 -43.72
CA ARG A 452 -16.93 -5.29 -43.15
C ARG A 452 -15.76 -5.88 -43.96
N TYR A 453 -14.70 -6.34 -43.29
CA TYR A 453 -13.71 -7.26 -43.87
C TYR A 453 -13.96 -8.66 -43.34
N ASN A 454 -14.22 -9.58 -44.27
CA ASN A 454 -14.23 -11.03 -44.09
C ASN A 454 -12.88 -11.56 -44.57
N THR A 455 -12.21 -12.40 -43.78
CA THR A 455 -11.12 -13.27 -44.27
C THR A 455 -11.36 -14.70 -43.84
N ARG A 456 -11.80 -15.51 -44.80
CA ARG A 456 -11.61 -16.97 -44.85
C ARG A 456 -10.37 -17.23 -45.71
N SER A 457 -9.48 -18.09 -45.26
CA SER A 457 -8.70 -18.96 -46.15
C SER A 457 -8.35 -20.26 -45.44
N ARG A 458 -8.64 -21.37 -46.13
CA ARG A 458 -8.20 -22.73 -45.87
C ARG A 458 -7.17 -23.07 -46.96
N MET A 459 -6.02 -23.62 -46.55
CA MET A 459 -5.23 -24.75 -47.11
C MET A 459 -4.85 -24.76 -48.61
N PRO A 460 -3.85 -25.55 -49.09
CA PRO A 460 -3.27 -26.81 -48.57
C PRO A 460 -2.25 -26.67 -47.45
#